data_AF-A0A2N5G4S4-F1
#
_entry.id   AF-A0A2N5G4S4-F1
#
_cell.length_a   1.000
_cell.length_b   1.000
_cell.length_c   1.000
_cell.angle_alpha   90.00
_cell.angle_beta   90.00
_cell.angle_gamma   90.00
#
_symmetry.space_group_name_H-M   'P 1'
#
loop_
_entity.id
_entity.type
_entity.pdbx_description
1 polymer ?
#
loop_
_entity_poly.entity_id
_entity_poly.type
_entity_poly.pdbx_seq_one_letter_code
_entity_poly.pdbx_strand_id
1 'polypeptide(L)'
;MREQLQTLLGRRVNQYISQTRSDKDLCEKIEIKKDCLSKRSAEIVKAAAKGKITEKQEEDDHTILLYEVHFQFLIRQKGMLYMEEEIEKREAGFYKGVLIEDKEISLYAHENRAKVLPGNPVREMHRTMNDFHYDRLKAVQYAERWWNDYNPSFKKFEVDCTNYISQCLHAGGAPMRGYPNRSNGWWMRNNNWSYSWAVANSLRWYLPASKTGLRGKEVESADKLLLGDVICYDFQGDGRFDHNTIVTGKDAFGMPLVNAHTHNSRMRYWAYEDSTAYTPNIKYKFITIVDDQ
;
A
#
# COMPACT_ATOMS: atom_id res chain seq x y z
N MET A 1 -31.31 -1.86 -5.35
CA MET A 1 -29.97 -1.60 -4.75
C MET A 1 -28.87 -2.53 -5.28
N ARG A 2 -28.85 -3.83 -4.94
CA ARG A 2 -27.77 -4.76 -5.37
C ARG A 2 -27.53 -4.79 -6.89
N GLU A 3 -28.59 -4.90 -7.69
CA GLU A 3 -28.50 -4.90 -9.16
C GLU A 3 -27.93 -3.59 -9.71
N GLN A 4 -28.23 -2.45 -9.07
CA GLN A 4 -27.69 -1.15 -9.47
C GLN A 4 -26.18 -1.08 -9.20
N LEU A 5 -25.71 -1.57 -8.05
CA LEU A 5 -24.27 -1.69 -7.77
C LEU A 5 -23.58 -2.65 -8.72
N GLN A 6 -24.20 -3.78 -9.04
CA GLN A 6 -23.66 -4.73 -10.00
C GLN A 6 -23.55 -4.12 -11.40
N THR A 7 -24.56 -3.35 -11.81
CA THR A 7 -24.56 -2.61 -13.08
C THR A 7 -23.46 -1.56 -13.11
N LEU A 8 -23.34 -0.75 -12.04
CA LEU A 8 -22.28 0.25 -11.91
C LEU A 8 -20.88 -0.38 -11.98
N LEU A 9 -20.68 -1.48 -11.25
CA LEU A 9 -19.41 -2.19 -11.24
C LEU A 9 -19.09 -2.79 -12.62
N GLY A 10 -20.10 -3.34 -13.31
CA GLY A 10 -19.98 -3.81 -14.69
C GLY A 10 -19.55 -2.69 -15.65
N ARG A 11 -20.12 -1.48 -15.50
CA ARG A 11 -19.70 -0.30 -16.27
C ARG A 11 -18.23 0.08 -16.00
N ARG A 12 -17.82 0.09 -14.73
CA ARG A 12 -16.42 0.36 -14.34
C ARG A 12 -15.44 -0.66 -14.96
N VAL A 13 -15.76 -1.96 -14.87
CA VAL A 13 -14.96 -3.04 -15.49
C VAL A 13 -14.86 -2.84 -17.01
N ASN A 14 -15.96 -2.49 -17.68
CA ASN A 14 -15.95 -2.22 -19.11
C ASN A 14 -15.12 -0.99 -19.48
N GLN A 15 -15.16 0.07 -18.66
CA GLN A 15 -14.37 1.29 -18.90
C GLN A 15 -12.86 1.05 -18.88
N TYR A 16 -12.38 0.14 -18.01
CA TYR A 16 -10.96 -0.25 -17.96
C TYR A 16 -10.45 -0.84 -19.28
N ILE A 17 -11.32 -1.47 -20.07
CA ILE A 17 -10.98 -2.15 -21.33
C ILE A 17 -11.40 -1.32 -22.56
N SER A 18 -12.32 -0.37 -22.41
CA SER A 18 -12.82 0.41 -23.54
C SER A 18 -11.77 1.40 -24.08
N GLN A 19 -11.60 1.42 -25.40
CA GLN A 19 -10.75 2.39 -26.09
C GLN A 19 -11.47 3.72 -26.34
N THR A 20 -12.81 3.73 -26.30
CA THR A 20 -13.63 4.93 -26.50
C THR A 20 -13.91 5.62 -25.16
N ARG A 21 -13.60 6.91 -25.06
CA ARG A 21 -14.06 7.80 -23.98
C ARG A 21 -15.52 8.17 -24.26
N SER A 22 -16.45 7.58 -23.52
CA SER A 22 -17.87 7.93 -23.58
C SER A 22 -18.22 8.80 -22.37
N ASP A 23 -18.68 10.02 -22.61
CA ASP A 23 -18.89 11.04 -21.57
C ASP A 23 -19.96 10.70 -20.52
N LYS A 24 -20.86 9.74 -20.78
CA LYS A 24 -22.02 9.49 -19.92
C LYS A 24 -21.75 8.64 -18.67
N ASP A 25 -20.62 7.93 -18.59
CA ASP A 25 -20.30 7.00 -17.49
C ASP A 25 -18.80 7.07 -17.08
N LEU A 26 -18.15 8.22 -17.31
CA LEU A 26 -16.69 8.35 -17.15
C LEU A 26 -16.30 8.42 -15.65
N CYS A 27 -15.63 7.39 -15.15
CA CYS A 27 -14.89 7.50 -13.88
C CYS A 27 -13.49 8.06 -14.15
N GLU A 28 -13.17 9.22 -13.57
CA GLU A 28 -11.88 9.91 -13.74
C GLU A 28 -10.69 9.05 -13.30
N LYS A 29 -10.79 8.38 -12.14
CA LYS A 29 -9.75 7.47 -11.62
C LYS A 29 -9.35 6.39 -12.64
N ILE A 30 -10.33 5.86 -13.38
CA ILE A 30 -10.10 4.81 -14.38
C ILE A 30 -9.29 5.37 -15.56
N GLU A 31 -9.60 6.58 -16.02
CA GLU A 31 -8.84 7.23 -17.09
C GLU A 31 -7.43 7.58 -16.65
N ILE A 32 -7.23 8.07 -15.42
CA ILE A 32 -5.90 8.32 -14.86
C ILE A 32 -5.08 7.01 -14.87
N LYS A 33 -5.65 5.89 -14.42
CA LYS A 33 -4.96 4.59 -14.44
C LYS A 33 -4.57 4.17 -15.85
N LYS A 34 -5.47 4.30 -16.82
CA LYS A 34 -5.22 3.99 -18.24
C LYS A 34 -4.14 4.89 -18.84
N ASP A 35 -4.16 6.17 -18.50
CA ASP A 35 -3.16 7.13 -18.98
C ASP A 35 -1.77 6.82 -18.37
N CYS A 36 -1.70 6.50 -17.07
CA CYS A 36 -0.46 6.06 -16.40
C CYS A 36 0.11 4.77 -17.01
N LEU A 37 -0.73 3.80 -17.33
CA LEU A 37 -0.35 2.58 -18.06
C LEU A 37 0.19 2.91 -19.46
N SER A 38 -0.53 3.74 -20.20
CA SER A 38 -0.18 4.10 -21.58
C SER A 38 1.17 4.81 -21.66
N LYS A 39 1.47 5.71 -20.72
CA LYS A 39 2.77 6.40 -20.60
C LYS A 39 3.96 5.44 -20.50
N ARG A 40 3.75 4.23 -19.97
CA ARG A 40 4.78 3.19 -19.84
C ARG A 40 4.58 2.02 -20.80
N SER A 41 3.91 2.24 -21.94
CA SER A 41 3.65 1.23 -22.97
C SER A 41 2.98 -0.04 -22.41
N ALA A 42 2.09 0.14 -21.43
CA ALA A 42 1.30 -0.91 -20.82
C ALA A 42 -0.20 -0.65 -21.05
N GLU A 43 -1.00 -1.71 -21.01
CA GLU A 43 -2.45 -1.63 -21.14
C GLU A 43 -3.15 -2.73 -20.34
N ILE A 44 -4.39 -2.48 -19.91
CA ILE A 44 -5.25 -3.50 -19.31
C ILE A 44 -5.93 -4.25 -20.46
N VAL A 45 -5.60 -5.53 -20.63
CA VAL A 45 -6.22 -6.39 -21.66
C VAL A 45 -7.43 -7.15 -21.14
N LYS A 46 -7.55 -7.28 -19.81
CA LYS A 46 -8.72 -7.87 -19.15
C LYS A 46 -8.86 -7.30 -17.75
N ALA A 47 -10.09 -7.00 -17.35
CA ALA A 47 -10.43 -6.57 -16.00
C ALA A 47 -11.55 -7.45 -15.45
N ALA A 48 -11.53 -7.68 -14.14
CA ALA A 48 -12.60 -8.32 -13.40
C ALA A 48 -12.78 -7.61 -12.06
N ALA A 49 -13.98 -7.66 -11.50
CA ALA A 49 -14.26 -7.11 -10.19
C ALA A 49 -15.25 -7.96 -9.41
N LYS A 50 -15.03 -8.08 -8.10
CA LYS A 50 -15.94 -8.76 -7.17
C LYS A 50 -16.31 -7.82 -6.03
N GLY A 51 -17.58 -7.46 -5.95
CA GLY A 51 -18.14 -6.66 -4.86
C GLY A 51 -18.63 -7.51 -3.69
N LYS A 52 -18.43 -7.04 -2.46
CA LYS A 52 -18.97 -7.62 -1.22
C LYS A 52 -19.50 -6.50 -0.33
N ILE A 53 -20.79 -6.50 -0.03
CA ILE A 53 -21.39 -5.59 0.95
C ILE A 53 -20.86 -5.98 2.34
N THR A 54 -20.32 -5.02 3.07
CA THR A 54 -19.77 -5.18 4.41
C THR A 54 -20.69 -4.62 5.48
N GLU A 55 -21.40 -3.53 5.19
CA GLU A 55 -22.32 -2.88 6.12
C GLU A 55 -23.52 -2.28 5.38
N LYS A 56 -24.65 -2.16 6.08
CA LYS A 56 -25.86 -1.53 5.61
C LYS A 56 -26.48 -0.72 6.75
N GLN A 57 -26.71 0.56 6.51
CA GLN A 57 -27.40 1.47 7.41
C GLN A 57 -28.63 2.02 6.68
N GLU A 58 -29.80 1.98 7.32
CA GLU A 58 -31.07 2.45 6.75
C GLU A 58 -31.69 3.46 7.72
N GLU A 59 -32.04 4.63 7.20
CA GLU A 59 -32.70 5.70 7.95
C GLU A 59 -33.74 6.37 7.04
N ASP A 60 -35.02 6.23 7.39
CA ASP A 60 -36.17 6.68 6.61
C ASP A 60 -36.11 6.25 5.13
N ASP A 61 -36.04 7.22 4.22
CA ASP A 61 -35.94 7.04 2.76
C ASP A 61 -34.48 6.87 2.28
N HIS A 62 -33.49 6.92 3.17
CA HIS A 62 -32.07 6.83 2.84
C HIS A 62 -31.48 5.48 3.23
N THR A 63 -30.60 4.95 2.37
CA THR A 63 -29.80 3.76 2.68
C THR A 63 -28.35 4.02 2.33
N ILE A 64 -27.45 3.75 3.28
CA ILE A 64 -26.00 3.79 3.08
C ILE A 64 -25.50 2.35 3.08
N LEU A 65 -24.79 1.97 2.02
CA LEU A 65 -24.11 0.68 1.90
C LEU A 65 -22.61 0.88 1.90
N LEU A 66 -21.92 0.23 2.83
CA LEU A 66 -20.48 0.05 2.74
C LEU A 66 -20.19 -1.27 2.06
N TYR A 67 -19.26 -1.25 1.11
CA TYR A 67 -18.89 -2.43 0.36
C TYR A 67 -17.43 -2.39 -0.08
N GLU A 68 -16.84 -3.57 -0.21
CA GLU A 68 -15.50 -3.77 -0.73
C GLU A 68 -15.57 -4.27 -2.16
N VAL A 69 -14.66 -3.79 -3.01
CA VAL A 69 -14.50 -4.25 -4.38
C VAL A 69 -13.08 -4.75 -4.57
N HIS A 70 -12.95 -6.02 -4.92
CA HIS A 70 -11.69 -6.60 -5.37
C HIS A 70 -11.60 -6.50 -6.89
N PHE A 71 -10.73 -5.62 -7.39
CA PHE A 71 -10.40 -5.51 -8.80
C PHE A 71 -9.18 -6.36 -9.15
N GLN A 72 -9.23 -6.95 -10.34
CA GLN A 72 -8.14 -7.74 -10.91
C GLN A 72 -7.91 -7.28 -12.35
N PHE A 73 -6.67 -6.91 -12.67
CA PHE A 73 -6.26 -6.38 -13.96
C PHE A 73 -5.17 -7.27 -14.56
N LEU A 74 -5.44 -7.84 -15.73
CA LEU A 74 -4.41 -8.45 -16.55
C LEU A 74 -3.77 -7.35 -17.40
N ILE A 75 -2.53 -7.03 -17.08
CA ILE A 75 -1.77 -5.96 -17.74
C ILE A 75 -0.78 -6.57 -18.72
N ARG A 76 -0.75 -6.02 -19.94
CA ARG A 76 0.24 -6.34 -20.98
C ARG A 76 1.23 -5.20 -21.12
N GLN A 77 2.53 -5.51 -21.12
CA GLN A 77 3.60 -4.54 -21.34
C GLN A 77 4.78 -5.24 -22.04
N LYS A 78 5.17 -4.78 -23.24
CA LYS A 78 6.28 -5.39 -24.03
C LYS A 78 6.23 -6.92 -24.15
N GLY A 79 5.04 -7.49 -24.32
CA GLY A 79 4.84 -8.95 -24.42
C GLY A 79 4.83 -9.71 -23.08
N MET A 80 5.18 -9.06 -21.97
CA MET A 80 4.97 -9.57 -20.62
C MET A 80 3.52 -9.38 -20.21
N LEU A 81 2.96 -10.38 -19.53
CA LEU A 81 1.66 -10.31 -18.87
C LEU A 81 1.85 -10.45 -17.37
N TYR A 82 1.17 -9.63 -16.58
CA TYR A 82 1.12 -9.77 -15.13
C TYR A 82 -0.26 -9.37 -14.59
N MET A 83 -0.58 -9.87 -13.40
CA MET A 83 -1.81 -9.56 -12.70
C MET A 83 -1.54 -8.49 -11.64
N GLU A 84 -2.21 -7.36 -11.75
CA GLU A 84 -2.32 -6.35 -10.69
C GLU A 84 -3.68 -6.48 -10.02
N GLU A 85 -3.72 -6.36 -8.70
CA GLU A 85 -4.96 -6.49 -7.92
C GLU A 85 -5.07 -5.37 -6.89
N GLU A 86 -6.29 -4.89 -6.65
CA GLU A 86 -6.56 -3.86 -5.64
C GLU A 86 -7.89 -4.09 -4.93
N ILE A 87 -7.94 -3.70 -3.65
CA ILE A 87 -9.15 -3.66 -2.84
C ILE A 87 -9.56 -2.20 -2.62
N GLU A 88 -10.74 -1.84 -3.09
CA GLU A 88 -11.38 -0.56 -2.79
C GLU A 88 -12.45 -0.73 -1.71
N LYS A 89 -12.46 0.18 -0.74
CA LYS A 89 -13.61 0.37 0.16
C LYS A 89 -14.46 1.49 -0.38
N ARG A 90 -15.77 1.27 -0.48
CA ARG A 90 -16.69 2.19 -1.12
C ARG A 90 -17.95 2.39 -0.28
N GLU A 91 -18.52 3.58 -0.39
CA GLU A 91 -19.80 3.97 0.19
C GLU A 91 -20.76 4.27 -0.96
N ALA A 92 -21.94 3.64 -0.94
CA ALA A 92 -23.03 3.92 -1.86
C ALA A 92 -24.25 4.44 -1.10
N GLY A 93 -24.71 5.63 -1.49
CA GLY A 93 -25.91 6.26 -0.98
C GLY A 93 -27.11 5.99 -1.89
N PHE A 94 -28.24 5.62 -1.29
CA PHE A 94 -29.51 5.43 -1.97
C PHE A 94 -30.58 6.33 -1.36
N TYR A 95 -31.44 6.87 -2.21
CA TYR A 95 -32.67 7.55 -1.82
C TYR A 95 -33.86 6.84 -2.47
N LYS A 96 -34.84 6.41 -1.66
CA LYS A 96 -36.01 5.63 -2.11
C LYS A 96 -35.63 4.42 -2.98
N GLY A 97 -34.52 3.76 -2.62
CA GLY A 97 -34.00 2.57 -3.32
C GLY A 97 -33.26 2.84 -4.64
N VAL A 98 -33.09 4.11 -5.04
CA VAL A 98 -32.32 4.53 -6.23
C VAL A 98 -30.93 4.98 -5.80
N LEU A 99 -29.90 4.50 -6.49
CA LEU A 99 -28.51 4.90 -6.27
C LEU A 99 -28.34 6.38 -6.62
N ILE A 100 -27.92 7.19 -5.66
CA ILE A 100 -27.69 8.63 -5.84
C ILE A 100 -26.21 9.00 -5.77
N GLU A 101 -25.41 8.23 -5.05
CA GLU A 101 -23.99 8.50 -4.86
C GLU A 101 -23.21 7.19 -4.72
N ASP A 102 -21.98 7.16 -5.27
CA ASP A 102 -21.02 6.09 -5.05
C ASP A 102 -19.60 6.68 -5.01
N LYS A 103 -18.92 6.53 -3.87
CA LYS A 103 -17.58 7.08 -3.66
C LYS A 103 -16.63 6.06 -3.04
N GLU A 104 -15.35 6.18 -3.39
CA GLU A 104 -14.28 5.46 -2.72
C GLU A 104 -13.97 6.13 -1.38
N ILE A 105 -13.77 5.33 -0.33
CA ILE A 105 -13.36 5.81 0.98
C ILE A 105 -11.83 5.87 1.01
N SER A 106 -11.28 7.07 1.10
CA SER A 106 -9.84 7.27 1.27
C SER A 106 -9.47 7.36 2.76
N LEU A 107 -8.74 6.36 3.25
CA LEU A 107 -8.23 6.32 4.63
C LEU A 107 -7.00 7.21 4.84
N TYR A 108 -6.36 7.70 3.77
CA TYR A 108 -5.17 8.56 3.85
C TYR A 108 -5.48 9.98 4.36
N ALA A 109 -6.74 10.43 4.29
CA ALA A 109 -7.14 11.77 4.74
C ALA A 109 -7.08 11.96 6.28
N HIS A 110 -6.98 10.88 7.06
CA HIS A 110 -7.11 10.91 8.53
C HIS A 110 -5.79 10.94 9.31
N GLU A 111 -4.61 10.89 8.68
CA GLU A 111 -3.32 10.82 9.38
C GLU A 111 -2.84 12.12 10.07
N ASN A 112 -3.58 13.22 9.96
CA ASN A 112 -3.18 14.56 10.42
C ASN A 112 -3.03 14.76 11.95
N ARG A 113 -2.97 13.71 12.79
CA ARG A 113 -3.00 13.85 14.27
C ARG A 113 -2.02 13.00 15.09
N ALA A 114 -0.82 12.72 14.58
CA ALA A 114 0.26 12.23 15.45
C ALA A 114 1.49 13.16 15.41
N LYS A 115 1.56 14.08 16.39
CA LYS A 115 2.78 14.84 16.73
C LYS A 115 3.80 13.85 17.33
N VAL A 116 4.95 13.70 16.68
CA VAL A 116 6.10 12.95 17.22
C VAL A 116 7.04 13.97 17.87
N LEU A 117 7.36 13.77 19.15
CA LEU A 117 8.43 14.49 19.85
C LEU A 117 9.75 13.73 19.69
N PRO A 118 10.90 14.41 19.56
CA PRO A 118 12.20 13.75 19.52
C PRO A 118 12.54 13.15 20.90
N GLY A 119 12.81 11.85 20.94
CA GLY A 119 13.33 11.17 22.12
C GLY A 119 14.85 11.20 22.15
N ASN A 120 15.42 11.52 23.31
CA ASN A 120 16.87 11.48 23.55
C ASN A 120 17.43 10.05 23.51
N PRO A 121 18.67 9.85 23.04
CA PRO A 121 19.29 8.54 23.00
C PRO A 121 19.61 8.04 24.43
N VAL A 122 19.18 6.82 24.74
CA VAL A 122 19.64 6.06 25.92
C VAL A 122 20.46 4.87 25.43
N ARG A 123 21.61 4.67 26.08
CA ARG A 123 22.69 3.73 25.72
C ARG A 123 22.18 2.28 25.66
N GLU A 124 22.49 1.59 24.55
CA GLU A 124 22.15 0.19 24.30
C GLU A 124 22.87 -0.78 25.25
N MET A 125 22.17 -1.82 25.68
CA MET A 125 22.77 -3.02 26.26
C MET A 125 23.03 -4.01 25.13
N HIS A 126 24.30 -4.15 24.74
CA HIS A 126 24.72 -5.06 23.66
C HIS A 126 24.48 -6.52 24.05
N ARG A 127 23.46 -7.15 23.46
CA ARG A 127 23.51 -8.60 23.22
C ARG A 127 24.36 -8.83 21.98
N THR A 128 25.35 -9.71 22.10
CA THR A 128 26.11 -10.27 20.97
C THR A 128 25.10 -10.86 19.99
N MET A 129 25.01 -10.27 18.81
CA MET A 129 24.11 -10.73 17.76
C MET A 129 24.92 -11.59 16.80
N ASN A 130 24.33 -12.70 16.37
CA ASN A 130 24.71 -13.33 15.12
C ASN A 130 24.51 -12.33 13.97
N ASP A 131 25.33 -12.46 12.93
CA ASP A 131 25.23 -11.66 11.71
C ASP A 131 23.78 -11.63 11.20
N PHE A 132 23.30 -10.43 10.88
CA PHE A 132 21.99 -10.26 10.25
C PHE A 132 22.12 -10.57 8.76
N HIS A 133 21.25 -11.46 8.27
CA HIS A 133 21.08 -11.74 6.85
C HIS A 133 19.63 -11.47 6.45
N TYR A 134 19.44 -10.76 5.32
CA TYR A 134 18.12 -10.41 4.81
C TYR A 134 17.70 -11.32 3.65
N ASP A 135 16.79 -12.24 3.94
CA ASP A 135 16.18 -13.13 2.96
C ASP A 135 15.05 -12.39 2.21
N ARG A 136 15.45 -11.72 1.13
CA ARG A 136 14.56 -10.95 0.24
C ARG A 136 13.40 -11.79 -0.28
N LEU A 137 13.64 -13.05 -0.60
CA LEU A 137 12.61 -13.93 -1.14
C LEU A 137 11.54 -14.23 -0.10
N LYS A 138 11.91 -14.48 1.16
CA LYS A 138 10.93 -14.65 2.25
C LYS A 138 10.12 -13.39 2.51
N ALA A 139 10.74 -12.21 2.44
CA ALA A 139 10.00 -10.96 2.56
C ALA A 139 8.95 -10.81 1.44
N VAL A 140 9.30 -11.12 0.20
CA VAL A 140 8.36 -11.13 -0.93
C VAL A 140 7.29 -12.20 -0.78
N GLN A 141 7.64 -13.42 -0.39
CA GLN A 141 6.66 -14.50 -0.17
C GLN A 141 5.64 -14.12 0.92
N TYR A 142 6.09 -13.46 1.99
CA TYR A 142 5.20 -12.95 3.02
C TYR A 142 4.28 -11.87 2.46
N ALA A 143 4.83 -10.91 1.71
CA ALA A 143 4.07 -9.85 1.07
C ALA A 143 3.01 -10.42 0.11
N GLU A 144 3.37 -11.42 -0.70
CA GLU A 144 2.46 -12.11 -1.61
C GLU A 144 1.39 -12.93 -0.86
N ARG A 145 1.70 -13.47 0.32
CA ARG A 145 0.73 -14.23 1.11
C ARG A 145 -0.34 -13.33 1.74
N TRP A 146 0.07 -12.17 2.24
CA TRP A 146 -0.76 -11.31 3.09
C TRP A 146 -1.22 -10.02 2.39
N TRP A 147 -0.97 -9.83 1.09
CA TRP A 147 -1.30 -8.58 0.40
C TRP A 147 -2.76 -8.11 0.56
N ASN A 148 -3.72 -9.03 0.73
CA ASN A 148 -5.15 -8.74 0.90
C ASN A 148 -5.76 -9.29 2.21
N ASP A 149 -4.95 -9.70 3.18
CA ASP A 149 -5.42 -10.25 4.46
C ASP A 149 -4.46 -9.88 5.60
N TYR A 150 -4.87 -10.07 6.85
CA TYR A 150 -4.08 -9.68 8.02
C TYR A 150 -3.55 -10.90 8.75
N ASN A 151 -2.23 -10.95 8.96
CA ASN A 151 -1.64 -12.04 9.74
C ASN A 151 -2.10 -11.97 11.22
N PRO A 152 -2.82 -12.99 11.73
CA PRO A 152 -3.35 -12.98 13.10
C PRO A 152 -2.26 -13.01 14.19
N SER A 153 -1.00 -13.32 13.84
CA SER A 153 0.13 -13.21 14.79
C SER A 153 0.51 -11.75 15.10
N PHE A 154 0.01 -10.78 14.31
CA PHE A 154 0.30 -9.37 14.48
C PHE A 154 -0.95 -8.54 14.76
N LYS A 155 -0.75 -7.36 15.34
CA LYS A 155 -1.83 -6.41 15.60
C LYS A 155 -2.29 -5.85 14.26
N LYS A 156 -3.61 -5.90 14.01
CA LYS A 156 -4.25 -5.20 12.90
C LYS A 156 -4.46 -3.72 13.24
N PHE A 157 -4.11 -2.85 12.30
CA PHE A 157 -4.40 -1.42 12.32
C PHE A 157 -5.41 -1.05 11.22
N GLU A 158 -6.05 0.11 11.37
CA GLU A 158 -6.91 0.69 10.33
C GLU A 158 -6.07 1.26 9.18
N VAL A 159 -5.04 2.05 9.52
CA VAL A 159 -3.94 2.43 8.64
C VAL A 159 -2.78 1.49 8.93
N ASP A 160 -2.50 0.58 8.01
CA ASP A 160 -1.70 -0.63 8.29
C ASP A 160 -0.44 -0.75 7.43
N CYS A 161 -0.16 0.24 6.57
CA CYS A 161 0.96 0.22 5.63
C CYS A 161 2.28 -0.17 6.31
N THR A 162 2.76 0.59 7.28
CA THR A 162 4.05 0.34 7.95
C THR A 162 4.04 -0.95 8.76
N ASN A 163 2.93 -1.30 9.39
CA ASN A 163 2.82 -2.55 10.14
C ASN A 163 2.98 -3.76 9.21
N TYR A 164 2.32 -3.75 8.06
CA TYR A 164 2.47 -4.77 7.02
C TYR A 164 3.90 -4.81 6.45
N ILE A 165 4.49 -3.67 6.12
CA ILE A 165 5.89 -3.62 5.64
C ILE A 165 6.83 -4.18 6.71
N SER A 166 6.64 -3.82 7.98
CA SER A 166 7.46 -4.33 9.09
C SER A 166 7.32 -5.84 9.24
N GLN A 167 6.13 -6.41 9.06
CA GLN A 167 5.96 -7.86 9.05
C GLN A 167 6.69 -8.53 7.88
N CYS A 168 6.68 -7.93 6.69
CA CYS A 168 7.43 -8.43 5.53
C CYS A 168 8.94 -8.43 5.80
N LEU A 169 9.47 -7.32 6.32
CA LEU A 169 10.89 -7.19 6.69
C LEU A 169 11.27 -8.21 7.76
N HIS A 170 10.40 -8.41 8.76
CA HIS A 170 10.61 -9.41 9.81
C HIS A 170 10.63 -10.84 9.27
N ALA A 171 9.71 -11.17 8.35
CA ALA A 171 9.70 -12.46 7.68
C ALA A 171 10.96 -12.70 6.83
N GLY A 172 11.56 -11.63 6.31
CA GLY A 172 12.88 -11.65 5.67
C GLY A 172 14.06 -11.82 6.64
N GLY A 173 13.82 -12.02 7.94
CA GLY A 173 14.87 -12.30 8.93
C GLY A 173 15.34 -11.08 9.72
N ALA A 174 14.74 -9.91 9.52
CA ALA A 174 15.09 -8.70 10.27
C ALA A 174 14.81 -8.87 11.78
N PRO A 175 15.82 -8.70 12.66
CA PRO A 175 15.65 -8.89 14.09
C PRO A 175 14.99 -7.67 14.73
N MET A 176 14.00 -7.91 15.59
CA MET A 176 13.37 -6.86 16.39
C MET A 176 14.28 -6.40 17.53
N ARG A 177 14.43 -5.09 17.74
CA ARG A 177 15.33 -4.49 18.75
C ARG A 177 14.77 -3.20 19.35
N GLY A 178 15.26 -2.81 20.53
CA GLY A 178 14.93 -1.53 21.18
C GLY A 178 13.72 -1.54 22.12
N TYR A 179 13.10 -2.71 22.34
CA TYR A 179 12.09 -2.93 23.37
C TYR A 179 12.63 -2.56 24.77
N PRO A 180 11.82 -1.94 25.67
CA PRO A 180 10.39 -1.62 25.54
C PRO A 180 10.07 -0.18 25.12
N ASN A 181 11.06 0.66 24.80
CA ASN A 181 10.80 2.06 24.51
C ASN A 181 10.18 2.21 23.11
N ARG A 182 8.98 2.80 23.01
CA ARG A 182 8.27 2.96 21.73
C ARG A 182 8.96 3.95 20.78
N SER A 183 9.74 4.88 21.30
CA SER A 183 10.50 5.84 20.50
C SER A 183 11.80 5.27 19.95
N ASN A 184 12.24 4.09 20.41
CA ASN A 184 13.54 3.52 20.05
C ASN A 184 13.40 2.14 19.40
N GLY A 185 14.33 1.85 18.49
CA GLY A 185 14.43 0.56 17.81
C GLY A 185 13.32 0.32 16.81
N TRP A 186 13.04 -0.96 16.53
CA TRP A 186 12.03 -1.47 15.62
C TRP A 186 11.55 -2.82 16.13
N TRP A 187 10.31 -2.88 16.62
CA TRP A 187 9.76 -4.07 17.27
C TRP A 187 8.24 -4.02 17.45
N MET A 188 7.62 -5.20 17.48
CA MET A 188 6.29 -5.41 18.03
C MET A 188 6.30 -6.63 18.96
N ARG A 189 5.76 -6.49 20.17
CA ARG A 189 5.70 -7.57 21.16
C ARG A 189 4.54 -7.38 22.11
N ASN A 190 3.82 -8.46 22.43
CA ASN A 190 2.75 -8.48 23.44
C ASN A 190 1.73 -7.34 23.26
N ASN A 191 1.25 -7.13 22.02
CA ASN A 191 0.31 -6.06 21.68
C ASN A 191 0.83 -4.63 21.98
N ASN A 192 2.15 -4.43 21.98
CA ASN A 192 2.82 -3.14 22.03
C ASN A 192 3.86 -3.06 20.90
N TRP A 193 4.25 -1.85 20.48
CA TRP A 193 5.11 -1.63 19.31
C TRP A 193 5.88 -0.30 19.38
N SER A 194 7.03 -0.26 18.70
CA SER A 194 7.74 0.99 18.40
C SER A 194 7.03 1.81 17.32
N TYR A 195 7.25 3.12 17.30
CA TYR A 195 6.70 3.97 16.24
C TYR A 195 7.22 3.56 14.87
N SER A 196 8.50 3.22 14.76
CA SER A 196 9.12 2.71 13.52
C SER A 196 8.48 1.41 13.00
N TRP A 197 7.82 0.62 13.84
CA TRP A 197 7.12 -0.59 13.40
C TRP A 197 5.78 -0.28 12.69
N ALA A 198 5.10 0.80 13.11
CA ALA A 198 3.69 1.03 12.73
C ALA A 198 3.40 2.42 12.13
N VAL A 199 4.37 3.34 12.06
CA VAL A 199 4.17 4.71 11.56
C VAL A 199 5.14 5.01 10.41
N ALA A 200 4.61 5.44 9.26
CA ALA A 200 5.37 5.57 8.02
C ALA A 200 6.56 6.53 8.13
N ASN A 201 6.30 7.72 8.66
CA ASN A 201 7.35 8.70 8.93
C ASN A 201 8.46 8.15 9.85
N SER A 202 8.09 7.37 10.86
CA SER A 202 9.08 6.81 11.80
C SER A 202 9.93 5.72 11.16
N LEU A 203 9.34 4.86 10.32
CA LEU A 203 10.08 3.83 9.59
C LEU A 203 11.07 4.45 8.59
N ARG A 204 10.66 5.49 7.85
CA ARG A 204 11.52 6.23 6.91
C ARG A 204 12.82 6.71 7.58
N TRP A 205 12.73 7.20 8.81
CA TRP A 205 13.91 7.71 9.54
C TRP A 205 14.71 6.58 10.17
N TYR A 206 14.05 5.53 10.65
CA TYR A 206 14.69 4.39 11.28
C TYR A 206 15.63 3.64 10.33
N LEU A 207 15.16 3.28 9.12
CA LEU A 207 15.90 2.41 8.19
C LEU A 207 17.33 2.91 7.89
N PRO A 208 17.55 4.17 7.45
CA PRO A 208 18.90 4.69 7.19
C PRO A 208 19.70 5.07 8.45
N ALA A 209 19.02 5.35 9.57
CA ALA A 209 19.70 5.72 10.81
C ALA A 209 20.25 4.52 11.58
N SER A 210 19.57 3.37 11.48
CA SER A 210 19.94 2.13 12.17
C SER A 210 21.36 1.67 11.81
N LYS A 211 22.12 1.22 12.82
CA LYS A 211 23.50 0.74 12.66
C LYS A 211 23.65 -0.77 12.85
N THR A 212 22.63 -1.44 13.39
CA THR A 212 22.65 -2.88 13.66
C THR A 212 21.26 -3.49 13.37
N GLY A 213 21.22 -4.78 13.00
CA GLY A 213 19.97 -5.45 12.65
C GLY A 213 19.36 -4.87 11.37
N LEU A 214 18.05 -4.59 11.37
CA LEU A 214 17.36 -3.99 10.22
C LEU A 214 17.97 -2.62 9.88
N ARG A 215 18.51 -2.51 8.66
CA ARG A 215 19.11 -1.29 8.11
C ARG A 215 18.70 -1.12 6.67
N GLY A 216 18.72 0.11 6.19
CA GLY A 216 18.53 0.42 4.79
C GLY A 216 19.43 1.55 4.33
N LYS A 217 19.61 1.66 3.02
CA LYS A 217 20.34 2.74 2.37
C LYS A 217 19.44 3.40 1.34
N GLU A 218 19.41 4.73 1.33
CA GLU A 218 18.73 5.47 0.27
C GLU A 218 19.46 5.26 -1.07
N VAL A 219 18.72 4.91 -2.12
CA VAL A 219 19.18 4.89 -3.51
C VAL A 219 18.53 6.03 -4.29
N GLU A 220 19.13 6.43 -5.40
CA GLU A 220 18.77 7.67 -6.10
C GLU A 220 17.56 7.51 -7.03
N SER A 221 17.21 6.28 -7.41
CA SER A 221 16.09 6.02 -8.32
C SER A 221 15.41 4.67 -8.07
N ALA A 222 14.13 4.58 -8.45
CA ALA A 222 13.30 3.40 -8.20
C ALA A 222 13.80 2.14 -8.93
N ASP A 223 14.42 2.27 -10.11
CA ASP A 223 14.96 1.14 -10.88
C ASP A 223 16.06 0.38 -10.12
N LYS A 224 16.81 1.06 -9.24
CA LYS A 224 17.85 0.43 -8.42
C LYS A 224 17.33 -0.41 -7.25
N LEU A 225 16.04 -0.32 -6.94
CA LEU A 225 15.44 -1.13 -5.89
C LEU A 225 15.39 -2.60 -6.31
N LEU A 226 15.65 -3.48 -5.36
CA LEU A 226 15.59 -4.92 -5.48
C LEU A 226 14.29 -5.45 -4.86
N LEU A 227 13.99 -6.72 -5.12
CA LEU A 227 12.90 -7.41 -4.43
C LEU A 227 13.10 -7.37 -2.91
N GLY A 228 12.03 -7.08 -2.17
CA GLY A 228 12.05 -6.91 -0.73
C GLY A 228 12.52 -5.53 -0.25
N ASP A 229 12.81 -4.59 -1.14
CA ASP A 229 13.12 -3.20 -0.78
C ASP A 229 11.87 -2.36 -0.52
N VAL A 230 12.05 -1.20 0.10
CA VAL A 230 10.95 -0.36 0.58
C VAL A 230 10.92 0.98 -0.15
N ILE A 231 9.72 1.45 -0.45
CA ILE A 231 9.49 2.83 -0.92
C ILE A 231 8.68 3.56 0.15
N CYS A 232 9.14 4.74 0.56
CA CYS A 232 8.37 5.64 1.41
C CYS A 232 7.83 6.80 0.57
N TYR A 233 6.58 7.17 0.81
CA TYR A 233 5.86 8.22 0.10
C TYR A 233 5.49 9.33 1.08
N ASP A 234 5.80 10.56 0.69
CA ASP A 234 5.30 11.80 1.29
C ASP A 234 4.37 12.39 0.23
N PHE A 235 3.06 12.20 0.43
CA PHE A 235 2.08 12.48 -0.61
C PHE A 235 1.96 13.98 -0.88
N GLN A 236 2.08 14.82 0.14
CA GLN A 236 1.90 16.27 0.04
C GLN A 236 3.22 17.02 -0.23
N GLY A 237 4.37 16.36 -0.04
CA GLY A 237 5.68 16.95 -0.17
C GLY A 237 6.06 17.87 0.99
N ASP A 238 5.48 17.65 2.18
CA ASP A 238 5.69 18.51 3.36
C ASP A 238 6.83 18.03 4.28
N GLY A 239 7.48 16.92 3.93
CA GLY A 239 8.57 16.30 4.66
C GLY A 239 8.12 15.22 5.66
N ARG A 240 6.82 15.00 5.84
CA ARG A 240 6.26 13.89 6.61
C ARG A 240 5.86 12.77 5.66
N PHE A 241 6.37 11.55 5.92
CA PHE A 241 6.01 10.39 5.09
C PHE A 241 4.75 9.70 5.61
N ASP A 242 3.82 9.45 4.71
CA ASP A 242 2.46 8.94 5.00
C ASP A 242 2.31 7.45 4.67
N HIS A 243 3.10 6.94 3.71
CA HIS A 243 2.89 5.60 3.20
C HIS A 243 4.19 4.84 2.96
N ASN A 244 4.12 3.52 3.09
CA ASN A 244 5.23 2.61 2.80
C ASN A 244 4.73 1.44 1.96
N THR A 245 5.53 1.03 0.99
CA THR A 245 5.29 -0.16 0.16
C THR A 245 6.54 -1.02 0.08
N ILE A 246 6.37 -2.28 -0.31
CA ILE A 246 7.47 -3.22 -0.52
C ILE A 246 7.50 -3.68 -1.98
N VAL A 247 8.70 -3.74 -2.57
CA VAL A 247 8.92 -4.20 -3.94
C VAL A 247 8.79 -5.72 -4.00
N THR A 248 7.82 -6.20 -4.77
CA THR A 248 7.51 -7.63 -4.93
C THR A 248 7.69 -8.12 -6.37
N GLY A 249 7.81 -7.20 -7.32
CA GLY A 249 8.06 -7.52 -8.72
C GLY A 249 8.76 -6.39 -9.46
N LYS A 250 9.05 -6.64 -10.73
CA LYS A 250 9.54 -5.64 -11.68
C LYS A 250 8.69 -5.72 -12.95
N ASP A 251 8.42 -4.56 -13.55
CA ASP A 251 7.76 -4.47 -14.84
C ASP A 251 8.74 -4.77 -15.99
N ALA A 252 8.27 -4.74 -17.24
CA ALA A 252 9.10 -5.09 -18.40
C ALA A 252 10.26 -4.11 -18.67
N PHE A 253 10.30 -2.96 -17.99
CA PHE A 253 11.38 -1.98 -18.04
C PHE A 253 12.27 -2.01 -16.78
N GLY A 254 12.06 -2.98 -15.88
CA GLY A 254 12.82 -3.09 -14.63
C GLY A 254 12.38 -2.11 -13.54
N MET A 255 11.22 -1.46 -13.71
CA MET A 255 10.66 -0.57 -12.69
C MET A 255 9.90 -1.36 -11.62
N PRO A 256 9.91 -0.95 -10.34
CA PRO A 256 9.28 -1.72 -9.28
C PRO A 256 7.77 -1.87 -9.42
N LEU A 257 7.29 -3.07 -9.12
CA LEU A 257 5.90 -3.37 -8.79
C LEU A 257 5.85 -3.67 -7.29
N VAL A 258 4.85 -3.10 -6.60
CA VAL A 258 4.80 -3.10 -5.14
C VAL A 258 3.51 -3.69 -4.60
N ASN A 259 3.61 -4.28 -3.40
CA ASN A 259 2.46 -4.61 -2.58
C ASN A 259 2.34 -3.59 -1.43
N ALA A 260 1.11 -3.33 -1.00
CA ALA A 260 0.83 -2.37 0.05
C ALA A 260 -0.46 -2.68 0.82
N HIS A 261 -0.57 -2.14 2.03
CA HIS A 261 -1.77 -2.15 2.87
C HIS A 261 -2.40 -0.74 2.99
N THR A 262 -3.43 -0.61 3.82
CA THR A 262 -4.36 0.54 3.95
C THR A 262 -5.39 0.56 2.81
N HIS A 263 -4.90 0.68 1.58
CA HIS A 263 -5.62 0.27 0.38
C HIS A 263 -4.85 -0.91 -0.22
N ASN A 264 -5.32 -2.12 0.11
CA ASN A 264 -4.62 -3.35 -0.19
C ASN A 264 -4.41 -3.48 -1.69
N SER A 265 -3.16 -3.60 -2.10
CA SER A 265 -2.77 -3.68 -3.50
C SER A 265 -1.62 -4.64 -3.69
N ARG A 266 -1.63 -5.29 -4.86
CA ARG A 266 -0.64 -6.28 -5.27
C ARG A 266 -0.15 -5.97 -6.67
N MET A 267 1.18 -5.98 -6.83
CA MET A 267 1.86 -5.72 -8.10
C MET A 267 1.50 -4.36 -8.73
N ARG A 268 1.19 -3.35 -7.89
CA ARG A 268 0.88 -1.98 -8.33
C ARG A 268 2.14 -1.29 -8.82
N TYR A 269 2.04 -0.44 -9.84
CA TYR A 269 3.18 0.36 -10.29
C TYR A 269 3.64 1.34 -9.20
N TRP A 270 4.94 1.35 -8.91
CA TRP A 270 5.53 2.05 -7.76
C TRP A 270 5.21 3.54 -7.67
N ALA A 271 4.99 4.22 -8.80
CA ALA A 271 4.82 5.66 -8.84
C ALA A 271 3.51 6.15 -8.18
N TYR A 272 2.53 5.26 -7.96
CA TYR A 272 1.30 5.58 -7.22
C TYR A 272 0.45 6.73 -7.80
N GLU A 273 0.71 7.17 -9.04
CA GLU A 273 0.04 8.31 -9.69
C GLU A 273 -1.48 8.12 -9.87
N ASP A 274 -1.93 6.86 -9.88
CA ASP A 274 -3.35 6.47 -9.99
C ASP A 274 -4.01 6.26 -8.61
N SER A 275 -3.35 6.68 -7.53
CA SER A 275 -3.88 6.61 -6.17
C SER A 275 -4.74 7.81 -5.85
N THR A 276 -5.78 7.59 -5.04
CA THR A 276 -6.61 8.67 -4.47
C THR A 276 -5.86 9.56 -3.48
N ALA A 277 -4.66 9.17 -3.03
CA ALA A 277 -3.77 10.00 -2.21
C ALA A 277 -2.70 10.75 -3.01
N TYR A 278 -2.59 10.52 -4.32
CA TYR A 278 -1.57 11.16 -5.14
C TYR A 278 -1.74 12.69 -5.15
N THR A 279 -0.61 13.40 -5.04
CA THR A 279 -0.55 14.83 -5.39
C THR A 279 0.66 15.08 -6.29
N PRO A 280 0.65 16.16 -7.09
CA PRO A 280 1.81 16.56 -7.90
C PRO A 280 3.09 16.84 -7.08
N ASN A 281 2.96 17.08 -5.77
CA ASN A 281 4.09 17.39 -4.89
C ASN A 281 4.76 16.15 -4.28
N ILE A 282 4.22 14.96 -4.56
CA ILE A 282 4.67 13.70 -3.97
C ILE A 282 6.18 13.54 -4.00
N LYS A 283 6.75 13.12 -2.87
CA LYS A 283 8.17 12.81 -2.71
C LYS A 283 8.35 11.35 -2.36
N TYR A 284 9.46 10.79 -2.84
CA TYR A 284 9.80 9.39 -2.64
C TYR A 284 11.12 9.26 -1.89
N LYS A 285 11.21 8.19 -1.10
CA LYS A 285 12.47 7.65 -0.61
C LYS A 285 12.57 6.18 -0.99
N PHE A 286 13.55 5.88 -1.82
CA PHE A 286 13.87 4.54 -2.28
C PHE A 286 14.90 3.95 -1.32
N ILE A 287 14.53 2.93 -0.55
CA ILE A 287 15.38 2.37 0.49
C ILE A 287 15.67 0.92 0.16
N THR A 288 16.95 0.63 -0.15
CA THR A 288 17.42 -0.74 -0.28
C THR A 288 17.79 -1.31 1.09
N ILE A 289 17.29 -2.49 1.43
CA ILE A 289 17.61 -3.15 2.70
C ILE A 289 19.03 -3.73 2.62
N VAL A 290 19.83 -3.46 3.65
CA VAL A 290 21.23 -3.91 3.73
C VAL A 290 21.43 -4.78 4.97
N ASP A 291 22.14 -5.88 4.80
CA ASP A 291 22.48 -6.85 5.84
C ASP A 291 23.99 -6.86 6.08
N ASP A 292 24.53 -7.83 6.83
CA ASP A 292 25.95 -7.88 7.21
C ASP A 292 26.85 -8.57 6.15
N GLN A 293 26.32 -8.84 4.94
CA GLN A 293 27.06 -9.46 3.83
C GLN A 293 27.45 -8.47 2.73
#